data_AF-A0A2R6T543-F1
#
_entry.id   AF-A0A2R6T543-F1
#
_cell.length_a   1.000
_cell.length_b   1.000
_cell.length_c   1.000
_cell.angle_alpha   90.00
_cell.angle_beta   90.00
_cell.angle_gamma   90.00
#
_symmetry.space_group_name_H-M   'P 1'
#
loop_
_entity.id
_entity.type
_entity.pdbx_description
1 polymer ?
#
loop_
_entity_poly.entity_id
_entity_poly.type
_entity_poly.pdbx_seq_one_letter_code
_entity_poly.pdbx_strand_id
1 'polypeptide(L)'
;TRLELFQELTEDDPIIIGATDNDEEGEVMLYYLTEKTDLNLDDFKRMRFGELTEEAIVEAYEESLNGAEVDKEMVDSAHLRHLTDCWYGSNIPNLFSKGAVKYGATDNILFSLGRIKIPLLKKLAGENLELLKKPRESKSDPIREGDGEATYSIDVKMDFYGEITLDSFTVDPS
;
A
#
# COMPACT_ATOMS: atom_id res chain seq x y z
N THR A 1 18.15 12.66 9.88
CA THR A 1 16.74 12.21 9.85
C THR A 1 16.45 11.36 11.10
N ARG A 2 15.21 10.97 11.38
CA ARG A 2 14.93 10.06 12.53
C ARG A 2 15.60 8.69 12.36
N LEU A 3 15.77 8.23 11.11
CA LEU A 3 16.47 6.99 10.80
C LEU A 3 17.98 7.09 11.08
N GLU A 4 18.63 8.20 10.68
CA GLU A 4 20.04 8.44 11.02
C GLU A 4 20.27 8.44 12.54
N LEU A 5 19.39 9.11 13.31
CA LEU A 5 19.48 9.10 14.77
C LEU A 5 19.32 7.67 15.34
N PHE A 6 18.42 6.88 14.78
CA PHE A 6 18.26 5.49 15.19
C PHE A 6 19.52 4.68 14.90
N GLN A 7 20.13 4.85 13.71
CA GLN A 7 21.38 4.19 13.35
C GLN A 7 22.53 4.56 14.29
N GLU A 8 22.70 5.85 14.60
CA GLU A 8 23.69 6.36 15.57
C GLU A 8 23.50 5.72 16.96
N LEU A 9 22.26 5.60 17.43
CA LEU A 9 21.96 4.97 18.73
C LEU A 9 22.20 3.47 18.76
N THR A 10 22.25 2.82 17.59
CA THR A 10 22.46 1.36 17.47
C THR A 10 23.91 0.95 17.24
N GLU A 11 24.84 1.90 17.15
CA GLU A 11 26.28 1.61 16.93
C GLU A 11 26.93 0.80 18.07
N ASP A 12 26.47 1.01 19.30
CA ASP A 12 27.02 0.39 20.52
C ASP A 12 26.28 -0.91 20.94
N ASP A 13 25.70 -1.64 19.98
CA ASP A 13 24.99 -2.93 20.18
C ASP A 13 23.97 -2.90 21.34
N PRO A 14 22.97 -1.99 21.32
CA PRO A 14 22.01 -1.87 22.40
C PRO A 14 20.97 -3.00 22.38
N ILE A 15 20.30 -3.19 23.52
CA ILE A 15 19.06 -3.98 23.54
C ILE A 15 17.96 -3.18 22.85
N ILE A 16 17.40 -3.72 21.77
CA ILE A 16 16.31 -3.09 21.02
C ILE A 16 14.98 -3.72 21.42
N ILE A 17 14.01 -2.87 21.77
CA ILE A 17 12.66 -3.28 22.11
C ILE A 17 11.68 -2.57 21.16
N GLY A 18 11.00 -3.36 20.33
CA GLY A 18 9.91 -2.89 19.49
C GLY A 18 8.67 -2.57 20.32
N ALA A 19 8.40 -1.29 20.52
CA ALA A 19 7.25 -0.76 21.25
C ALA A 19 6.23 -0.08 20.31
N THR A 20 6.08 -0.60 19.10
CA THR A 20 5.06 -0.16 18.13
C THR A 20 3.67 -0.64 18.56
N ASP A 21 2.64 -0.09 17.91
CA ASP A 21 1.25 -0.48 18.13
C ASP A 21 1.07 -2.00 18.05
N ASN A 22 0.15 -2.53 18.85
CA ASN A 22 -0.08 -3.97 18.96
C ASN A 22 -0.99 -4.49 17.82
N ASP A 23 -0.53 -4.35 16.58
CA ASP A 23 -1.20 -4.82 15.38
C ASP A 23 -0.22 -5.22 14.26
N GLU A 24 -0.76 -5.70 13.15
CA GLU A 24 -0.01 -6.08 11.95
C GLU A 24 0.88 -4.96 11.40
N GLU A 25 0.42 -3.70 11.47
CA GLU A 25 1.17 -2.53 10.97
C GLU A 25 2.38 -2.26 11.88
N GLY A 26 2.21 -2.39 13.19
CA GLY A 26 3.29 -2.23 14.16
C GLY A 26 4.38 -3.28 13.98
N GLU A 27 4.03 -4.54 13.70
CA GLU A 27 5.01 -5.61 13.47
C GLU A 27 5.79 -5.38 12.17
N VAL A 28 5.11 -5.09 11.05
CA VAL A 28 5.79 -4.86 9.76
C VAL A 28 6.65 -3.61 9.75
N MET A 29 6.31 -2.60 10.56
CA MET A 29 7.17 -1.43 10.74
C MET A 29 8.54 -1.78 11.32
N LEU A 30 8.60 -2.74 12.26
CA LEU A 30 9.88 -3.21 12.82
C LEU A 30 10.69 -3.96 11.76
N TYR A 31 10.03 -4.81 10.97
CA TYR A 31 10.67 -5.46 9.82
C TYR A 31 11.21 -4.46 8.79
N TYR A 32 10.46 -3.41 8.43
CA TYR A 32 10.97 -2.40 7.51
C TYR A 32 12.12 -1.57 8.09
N LEU A 33 12.20 -1.45 9.41
CA LEU A 33 13.36 -0.82 10.05
C LEU A 33 14.62 -1.67 9.86
N THR A 34 14.51 -2.99 9.99
CA THR A 34 15.63 -3.91 9.72
C THR A 34 16.01 -3.89 8.24
N GLU A 35 15.06 -3.79 7.30
CA GLU A 35 15.34 -3.62 5.87
C GLU A 35 16.08 -2.31 5.50
N LYS A 36 16.11 -1.33 6.40
CA LYS A 36 16.80 -0.04 6.22
C LYS A 36 18.05 0.12 7.09
N THR A 37 18.40 -0.90 7.86
CA THR A 37 19.55 -0.91 8.78
C THR A 37 20.31 -2.22 8.62
N ASP A 38 21.43 -2.39 9.33
CA ASP A 38 22.18 -3.65 9.34
C ASP A 38 21.74 -4.60 10.49
N LEU A 39 20.56 -4.34 11.07
CA LEU A 39 20.03 -5.10 12.21
C LEU A 39 19.23 -6.32 11.75
N ASN A 40 19.16 -7.35 12.60
CA ASN A 40 18.29 -8.51 12.36
C ASN A 40 17.00 -8.39 13.19
N LEU A 41 15.88 -8.78 12.60
CA LEU A 41 14.57 -8.77 13.28
C LEU A 41 14.55 -9.73 14.48
N ASP A 42 15.32 -10.80 14.44
CA ASP A 42 15.44 -11.78 15.52
C ASP A 42 16.13 -11.21 16.77
N ASP A 43 16.86 -10.09 16.63
CA ASP A 43 17.50 -9.41 17.75
C ASP A 43 16.54 -8.48 18.51
N PHE A 44 15.33 -8.28 17.97
CA PHE A 44 14.35 -7.35 18.55
C PHE A 44 13.49 -8.09 19.57
N LYS A 45 13.50 -7.56 20.80
CA LYS A 45 12.45 -7.89 21.77
C LYS A 45 11.17 -7.15 21.40
N ARG A 46 10.02 -7.67 21.79
CA ARG A 46 8.73 -7.10 21.43
C ARG A 46 7.89 -6.78 22.64
N MET A 47 7.49 -5.52 22.78
CA MET A 47 6.65 -5.01 23.86
C MET A 47 5.25 -4.70 23.33
N ARG A 48 4.24 -5.44 23.77
CA ARG A 48 2.85 -5.30 23.27
C ARG A 48 1.94 -4.75 24.37
N PHE A 49 1.41 -3.56 24.17
CA PHE A 49 0.44 -2.94 25.08
C PHE A 49 -0.81 -2.51 24.30
N GLY A 50 -1.99 -2.74 24.87
CA GLY A 50 -3.27 -2.29 24.30
C GLY A 50 -3.72 -0.92 24.81
N GLU A 51 -3.14 -0.46 25.92
CA GLU A 51 -3.50 0.79 26.60
C GLU A 51 -2.23 1.50 27.10
N LEU A 52 -2.30 2.82 27.25
CA LEU A 52 -1.19 3.66 27.72
C LEU A 52 -1.30 3.95 29.23
N THR A 53 -1.63 2.93 30.03
CA THR A 53 -1.60 2.99 31.49
C THR A 53 -0.23 2.56 32.01
N GLU A 54 0.17 3.03 33.19
CA GLU A 54 1.45 2.68 33.79
C GLU A 54 1.56 1.17 34.01
N GLU A 55 0.49 0.56 34.52
CA GLU A 55 0.43 -0.87 34.79
C GLU A 55 0.61 -1.71 33.51
N ALA A 56 -0.10 -1.36 32.43
CA ALA A 56 -0.03 -2.09 31.16
C ALA A 56 1.34 -1.94 30.48
N ILE A 57 1.96 -0.76 30.59
CA ILE A 57 3.31 -0.51 30.05
C ILE A 57 4.35 -1.32 30.81
N VAL A 58 4.28 -1.34 32.15
CA VAL A 58 5.21 -2.12 32.97
C VAL A 58 5.08 -3.61 32.69
N GLU A 59 3.86 -4.13 32.64
CA GLU A 59 3.58 -5.54 32.31
C GLU A 59 4.15 -5.90 30.93
N ALA A 60 3.83 -5.12 29.90
CA ALA A 60 4.33 -5.36 28.54
C ALA A 60 5.86 -5.28 28.45
N TYR A 61 6.50 -4.39 29.22
CA TYR A 61 7.95 -4.29 29.27
C TYR A 61 8.56 -5.54 29.92
N GLU A 62 8.02 -6.00 31.05
CA GLU A 62 8.47 -7.23 31.70
C GLU A 62 8.32 -8.46 30.78
N GLU A 63 7.19 -8.58 30.07
CA GLU A 63 6.97 -9.61 29.07
C GLU A 63 8.01 -9.55 27.94
N SER A 64 8.33 -8.36 27.43
CA SER A 64 9.36 -8.18 26.41
C SER A 64 10.74 -8.70 26.87
N LEU A 65 11.08 -8.47 28.14
CA LEU A 65 12.33 -8.95 28.71
C LEU A 65 12.35 -10.48 28.89
N ASN A 66 11.18 -11.11 29.04
CA ASN A 66 11.00 -12.55 29.21
C ASN A 66 10.99 -13.35 27.89
N GLY A 67 11.35 -12.72 26.76
CA GLY A 67 11.53 -13.39 25.48
C GLY A 67 10.34 -13.27 24.53
N ALA A 68 9.48 -12.27 24.70
CA ALA A 68 8.51 -11.95 23.66
C ALA A 68 9.23 -11.41 22.41
N GLU A 69 8.96 -12.03 21.28
CA GLU A 69 9.59 -11.73 19.98
C GLU A 69 8.57 -11.10 19.01
N VAL A 70 9.09 -10.53 17.93
CA VAL A 70 8.30 -10.02 16.79
C VAL A 70 7.54 -11.19 16.15
N ASP A 71 6.27 -10.98 15.85
CA ASP A 71 5.44 -12.02 15.23
C ASP A 71 5.65 -12.02 13.71
N LYS A 72 6.45 -12.96 13.22
CA LYS A 72 6.79 -13.07 11.79
C LYS A 72 5.58 -13.39 10.91
N GLU A 73 4.57 -14.11 11.42
CA GLU A 73 3.37 -14.40 10.64
C GLU A 73 2.55 -13.11 10.43
N MET A 74 2.48 -12.25 11.45
CA MET A 74 1.87 -10.93 11.33
C MET A 74 2.66 -10.02 10.39
N VAL A 75 4.00 -10.05 10.45
CA VAL A 75 4.86 -9.33 9.50
C VAL A 75 4.57 -9.76 8.06
N ASP A 76 4.54 -11.06 7.79
CA ASP A 76 4.31 -11.59 6.43
C ASP A 76 2.92 -11.20 5.90
N SER A 77 1.88 -11.31 6.73
CA SER A 77 0.50 -10.88 6.41
C SER A 77 0.46 -9.41 6.01
N ALA A 78 1.03 -8.55 6.85
CA ALA A 78 1.06 -7.11 6.66
C ALA A 78 1.91 -6.70 5.45
N HIS A 79 3.09 -7.31 5.29
CA HIS A 79 3.97 -7.08 4.15
C HIS A 79 3.26 -7.44 2.85
N LEU A 80 2.67 -8.63 2.76
CA LEU A 80 1.91 -9.05 1.57
C LEU A 80 0.76 -8.09 1.27
N ARG A 81 0.05 -7.60 2.29
CA ARG A 81 -1.01 -6.59 2.13
C ARG A 81 -0.46 -5.29 1.54
N HIS A 82 0.68 -4.79 2.03
CA HIS A 82 1.35 -3.62 1.47
C HIS A 82 1.81 -3.84 0.02
N LEU A 83 2.44 -4.98 -0.28
CA LEU A 83 2.85 -5.33 -1.64
C LEU A 83 1.66 -5.31 -2.58
N THR A 84 0.56 -5.94 -2.15
CA THR A 84 -0.69 -6.00 -2.91
C THR A 84 -1.28 -4.60 -3.12
N ASP A 85 -1.40 -3.80 -2.07
CA ASP A 85 -1.97 -2.46 -2.17
C ASP A 85 -1.12 -1.54 -3.06
N CYS A 86 0.21 -1.66 -3.01
CA CYS A 86 1.14 -0.97 -3.91
C CYS A 86 0.95 -1.42 -5.36
N TRP A 87 0.78 -2.72 -5.60
CA TRP A 87 0.55 -3.27 -6.93
C TRP A 87 -0.71 -2.70 -7.57
N TYR A 88 -1.84 -2.79 -6.86
CA TYR A 88 -3.12 -2.26 -7.34
C TYR A 88 -3.07 -0.74 -7.46
N GLY A 89 -2.45 -0.06 -6.48
CA GLY A 89 -2.37 1.40 -6.39
C GLY A 89 -1.44 2.04 -7.42
N SER A 90 -0.49 1.30 -7.96
CA SER A 90 0.41 1.80 -9.00
C SER A 90 -0.07 1.39 -10.40
N ASN A 91 -0.46 0.13 -10.60
CA ASN A 91 -0.74 -0.38 -11.94
C ASN A 91 -2.11 0.07 -12.48
N ILE A 92 -3.17 -0.03 -11.68
CA ILE A 92 -4.52 0.30 -12.16
C ILE A 92 -4.64 1.79 -12.51
N PRO A 93 -4.23 2.73 -11.65
CA PRO A 93 -4.28 4.14 -11.99
C PRO A 93 -3.52 4.48 -13.27
N ASN A 94 -2.30 3.94 -13.42
CA ASN A 94 -1.49 4.15 -14.60
C ASN A 94 -2.16 3.65 -15.88
N LEU A 95 -2.81 2.48 -15.83
CA LEU A 95 -3.56 1.94 -16.97
C LEU A 95 -4.70 2.88 -17.38
N PHE A 96 -5.51 3.32 -16.41
CA PHE A 96 -6.64 4.21 -16.68
C PHE A 96 -6.20 5.60 -17.16
N SER A 97 -5.15 6.17 -16.56
CA SER A 97 -4.60 7.46 -16.94
C SER A 97 -4.06 7.44 -18.37
N LYS A 98 -3.28 6.40 -18.74
CA LYS A 98 -2.79 6.22 -20.11
C LYS A 98 -3.92 5.98 -21.11
N GLY A 99 -4.92 5.19 -20.71
CA GLY A 99 -6.13 4.95 -21.51
C GLY A 99 -6.90 6.24 -21.79
N ALA A 100 -7.19 7.05 -20.77
CA ALA A 100 -7.97 8.27 -20.92
C ALA A 100 -7.38 9.26 -21.95
N VAL A 101 -6.06 9.46 -21.91
CA VAL A 101 -5.35 10.30 -22.89
C VAL A 101 -5.46 9.71 -24.30
N LYS A 102 -5.30 8.38 -24.44
CA LYS A 102 -5.42 7.68 -25.72
C LYS A 102 -6.83 7.79 -26.32
N TYR A 103 -7.86 7.83 -25.48
CA TYR A 103 -9.28 7.92 -25.89
C TYR A 103 -9.83 9.35 -25.90
N GLY A 104 -8.95 10.36 -25.95
CA GLY A 104 -9.36 11.74 -26.26
C GLY A 104 -9.57 12.66 -25.07
N ALA A 105 -9.11 12.30 -23.87
CA ALA A 105 -8.99 13.29 -22.80
C ALA A 105 -8.00 14.39 -23.22
N THR A 106 -8.42 15.66 -23.09
CA THR A 106 -7.63 16.82 -23.48
C THR A 106 -6.41 17.04 -22.57
N ASP A 107 -6.49 16.54 -21.34
CA ASP A 107 -5.46 16.64 -20.32
C ASP A 107 -5.08 15.26 -19.78
N ASN A 108 -3.89 15.16 -19.18
CA ASN A 108 -3.48 13.98 -18.42
C ASN A 108 -4.36 13.84 -17.18
N ILE A 109 -5.37 12.98 -17.26
CA ILE A 109 -6.23 12.63 -16.13
C ILE A 109 -5.48 11.65 -15.23
N LEU A 110 -5.14 12.07 -14.01
CA LEU A 110 -4.59 11.21 -12.97
C LEU A 110 -5.73 10.53 -12.22
N PHE A 111 -5.82 9.22 -12.36
CA PHE A 111 -6.73 8.42 -11.53
C PHE A 111 -6.05 8.09 -10.19
N SER A 112 -6.84 7.98 -9.12
CA SER A 112 -6.40 7.41 -7.84
C SER A 112 -7.33 6.25 -7.52
N LEU A 113 -6.94 5.07 -8.01
CA LEU A 113 -7.64 3.81 -7.81
C LEU A 113 -6.76 2.87 -6.97
N GLY A 114 -7.38 1.89 -6.33
CA GLY A 114 -6.68 0.92 -5.51
C GLY A 114 -7.62 -0.17 -5.04
N ARG A 115 -7.07 -1.25 -4.49
CA ARG A 115 -7.80 -2.47 -4.10
C ARG A 115 -9.02 -2.17 -3.23
N ILE A 116 -8.93 -1.21 -2.32
CA ILE A 116 -10.04 -0.79 -1.43
C ILE A 116 -10.94 0.25 -2.10
N LYS A 117 -10.37 1.23 -2.82
CA LYS A 117 -11.13 2.35 -3.42
C LYS A 117 -12.07 1.89 -4.53
N ILE A 118 -11.66 0.91 -5.34
CA ILE A 118 -12.45 0.38 -6.47
C ILE A 118 -13.76 -0.28 -6.01
N PRO A 119 -13.77 -1.27 -5.09
CA PRO A 119 -15.01 -1.88 -4.63
C PRO A 119 -15.89 -0.91 -3.84
N LEU A 120 -15.28 0.03 -3.09
CA LEU A 120 -16.03 1.10 -2.43
C LEU A 120 -16.77 1.99 -3.43
N LEU A 121 -16.08 2.44 -4.49
CA LEU A 121 -16.69 3.25 -5.54
C LEU A 121 -17.81 2.47 -6.25
N LYS A 122 -17.60 1.18 -6.53
CA LYS A 122 -18.64 0.31 -7.12
C LYS A 122 -19.87 0.22 -6.22
N LYS A 123 -19.68 0.01 -4.91
CA LYS A 123 -20.76 -0.05 -3.94
C LYS A 123 -21.54 1.27 -3.90
N LEU A 124 -20.83 2.39 -3.77
CA LEU A 124 -21.42 3.73 -3.76
C LEU A 124 -22.16 4.03 -5.06
N ALA A 125 -21.62 3.67 -6.22
CA ALA A 125 -22.27 3.88 -7.51
C ALA A 125 -23.54 3.01 -7.66
N GLY A 126 -23.52 1.78 -7.14
CA GLY A 126 -24.68 0.90 -7.13
C GLY A 126 -25.80 1.41 -6.23
N GLU A 127 -25.46 1.87 -5.02
CA GLU A 127 -26.41 2.41 -4.04
C GLU A 127 -26.96 3.79 -4.44
N ASN A 128 -26.12 4.63 -5.07
CA ASN A 128 -26.48 5.98 -5.48
C ASN A 128 -26.85 6.09 -6.96
N LEU A 129 -27.12 4.99 -7.66
CA LEU A 129 -27.44 5.00 -9.09
C LEU A 129 -28.64 5.92 -9.40
N GLU A 130 -29.61 6.02 -8.49
CA GLU A 130 -30.75 6.94 -8.64
C GLU A 130 -30.38 8.42 -8.44
N LEU A 131 -29.36 8.72 -7.65
CA LEU A 131 -28.86 10.08 -7.42
C LEU A 131 -27.89 10.54 -8.51
N LEU A 132 -27.10 9.60 -9.05
CA LEU A 132 -26.18 9.81 -10.17
C LEU A 132 -26.91 9.95 -11.53
N LYS A 133 -28.16 9.48 -11.63
CA LYS A 133 -29.03 9.60 -12.82
C LYS A 133 -29.49 11.03 -13.17
N LYS A 134 -29.22 12.05 -12.33
CA LYS A 134 -29.56 13.44 -12.68
C LYS A 134 -28.31 14.19 -13.17
N PRO A 135 -28.01 14.17 -14.48
CA PRO A 135 -27.12 15.17 -15.02
C PRO A 135 -27.80 16.53 -14.89
N ARG A 136 -27.11 17.52 -14.31
CA ARG A 136 -27.39 18.91 -14.70
C ARG A 136 -26.97 19.00 -16.16
N GLU A 137 -27.92 19.26 -17.05
CA GLU A 137 -27.61 19.54 -18.44
C GLU A 137 -26.62 20.72 -18.51
N SER A 138 -25.37 20.45 -18.84
CA SER A 138 -24.50 21.46 -19.43
C SER A 138 -24.41 21.15 -20.91
N LYS A 139 -24.93 22.05 -21.75
CA LYS A 139 -24.81 21.95 -23.20
C LYS A 139 -23.32 22.04 -23.59
N SER A 140 -22.74 20.91 -23.99
CA SER A 140 -21.51 20.86 -24.77
C SER A 140 -21.64 19.70 -25.77
N ASP A 141 -21.36 19.99 -27.03
CA ASP A 141 -21.57 19.10 -28.18
C ASP A 141 -20.77 17.78 -28.08
N PRO A 142 -21.27 16.66 -28.65
CA PRO A 142 -20.58 15.37 -28.60
C PRO A 142 -19.28 15.39 -29.41
N ILE A 143 -18.18 14.99 -28.78
CA ILE A 143 -16.89 14.76 -29.44
C ILE A 143 -16.93 13.39 -30.14
N ARG A 144 -16.50 13.34 -31.39
CA ARG A 144 -16.49 12.17 -32.29
C ARG A 144 -15.70 10.99 -31.72
N GLU A 145 -16.30 9.80 -31.80
CA GLU A 145 -15.64 8.50 -31.59
C GLU A 145 -14.63 8.22 -32.73
N GLY A 146 -13.44 7.73 -32.37
CA GLY A 146 -12.41 7.31 -33.31
C GLY A 146 -12.51 5.81 -33.58
N ASP A 147 -12.62 5.45 -34.85
CA ASP A 147 -12.61 4.07 -35.34
C ASP A 147 -11.20 3.48 -35.23
N GLY A 148 -10.95 2.65 -34.21
CA GLY A 148 -9.70 1.91 -34.09
C GLY A 148 -9.77 0.80 -33.05
N GLU A 149 -9.78 -0.46 -33.51
CA GLU A 149 -9.55 -1.63 -32.68
C GLU A 149 -8.10 -1.61 -32.19
N ALA A 150 -7.89 -1.27 -30.92
CA ALA A 150 -6.57 -1.20 -30.33
C ALA A 150 -6.26 -2.46 -29.54
N THR A 151 -5.29 -3.25 -29.99
CA THR A 151 -4.64 -4.28 -29.20
C THR A 151 -3.82 -3.62 -28.08
N TYR A 152 -3.98 -4.06 -26.83
CA TYR A 152 -3.26 -3.49 -25.68
C TYR A 152 -2.08 -4.38 -25.30
N SER A 153 -0.88 -3.82 -25.11
CA SER A 153 0.21 -4.46 -24.39
C SER A 153 0.36 -3.77 -23.04
N ILE A 154 0.12 -4.50 -21.95
CA ILE A 154 0.26 -3.98 -20.59
C ILE A 154 1.48 -4.64 -19.96
N ASP A 155 2.52 -3.85 -19.71
CA ASP A 155 3.67 -4.28 -18.93
C ASP A 155 3.37 -4.05 -17.45
N VAL A 156 3.23 -5.13 -16.68
CA VAL A 156 3.05 -5.05 -15.23
C VAL A 156 4.42 -4.91 -14.58
N LYS A 157 4.62 -3.77 -13.93
CA LYS A 157 5.88 -3.42 -13.29
C LYS A 157 5.69 -3.36 -11.79
N MET A 158 6.60 -3.98 -11.06
CA MET A 158 6.76 -3.80 -9.62
C MET A 158 8.17 -3.27 -9.37
N ASP A 159 8.28 -2.31 -8.45
CA ASP A 159 9.57 -1.81 -8.00
C ASP A 159 9.57 -1.80 -6.47
N PHE A 160 10.25 -2.79 -5.90
CA PHE A 160 10.57 -2.83 -4.47
C PHE A 160 12.08 -2.62 -4.22
N TYR A 161 12.95 -2.99 -5.19
CA TYR A 161 14.42 -2.90 -5.13
C TYR A 161 15.08 -2.79 -6.54
N GLY A 162 14.36 -2.23 -7.51
CA GLY A 162 14.68 -2.26 -8.94
C GLY A 162 13.46 -2.68 -9.76
N GLU A 163 13.35 -2.13 -10.97
CA GLU A 163 12.19 -2.32 -11.85
C GLU A 163 12.16 -3.76 -12.40
N ILE A 164 11.21 -4.58 -11.91
CA ILE A 164 11.01 -5.96 -12.38
C ILE A 164 9.67 -6.02 -13.13
N THR A 165 9.73 -6.47 -14.39
CA THR A 165 8.53 -6.83 -15.17
C THR A 165 8.07 -8.21 -14.73
N LEU A 166 6.90 -8.29 -14.11
CA LEU A 166 6.38 -9.55 -13.59
C LEU A 166 5.58 -10.33 -14.63
N ASP A 167 4.86 -9.62 -15.50
CA ASP A 167 4.07 -10.23 -16.55
C ASP A 167 3.76 -9.20 -17.64
N SER A 168 3.48 -9.70 -18.83
CA SER A 168 3.04 -8.90 -19.97
C SER A 168 1.86 -9.60 -20.63
N PHE A 169 0.70 -8.97 -20.62
CA PHE A 169 -0.49 -9.52 -21.25
C PHE A 169 -0.98 -8.65 -22.39
N THR A 170 -1.41 -9.34 -23.45
CA THR A 170 -2.10 -8.75 -24.59
C THR A 170 -3.59 -8.94 -24.38
N VAL A 171 -4.34 -7.84 -24.28
CA VAL A 171 -5.80 -7.89 -24.13
C VAL A 171 -6.42 -7.50 -25.46
N ASP A 172 -7.25 -8.36 -26.02
CA ASP A 172 -8.06 -8.06 -27.20
C ASP A 172 -9.37 -7.37 -26.78
N PRO A 173 -9.83 -6.35 -27.52
CA PRO A 173 -11.08 -5.67 -27.21
C PRO A 173 -12.27 -6.58 -27.54
N SER A 174 -13.01 -7.00 -26.51
CA SER A 174 -14.33 -7.64 -26.63
C SER A 174 -15.46 -6.62 -26.58
#